data_AF-A0A354IEK7-F1
#
_entry.id   AF-A0A354IEK7-F1
#
_cell.length_a   1.000
_cell.length_b   1.000
_cell.length_c   1.000
_cell.angle_alpha   90.00
_cell.angle_beta   90.00
_cell.angle_gamma   90.00
#
_symmetry.space_group_name_H-M   'P 1'
#
loop_
_entity.id
_entity.type
_entity.pdbx_description
1 polymer ?
#
loop_
_entity_poly.entity_id
_entity_poly.type
_entity_poly.pdbx_seq_one_letter_code
_entity_poly.pdbx_strand_id
1 'polypeptide(L)'
;MYNMMSPKAEEFISDEEIRACLAYAEENKHNRPLIEDILKKAREMKGLSHRDALVLLDCDLDDLNEEIYALARKIKEEFYGNRIVMFAPLYLSNYCVNG
;
A
#
# COMPACT_ATOMS: atom_id res chain seq x y z
N MET A 1 -17.85 -4.43 -14.02
CA MET A 1 -18.00 -3.19 -13.24
C MET A 1 -17.33 -3.44 -11.90
N TYR A 2 -16.34 -2.62 -11.53
CA TYR A 2 -15.58 -2.80 -10.30
C TYR A 2 -16.49 -2.72 -9.06
N ASN A 3 -16.33 -3.67 -8.14
CA ASN A 3 -17.03 -3.73 -6.87
C ASN A 3 -16.09 -4.27 -5.78
N MET A 4 -15.57 -3.36 -4.96
CA MET A 4 -14.66 -3.66 -3.85
C MET A 4 -15.22 -4.68 -2.83
N MET A 5 -16.54 -4.77 -2.67
CA MET A 5 -17.19 -5.65 -1.70
C MET A 5 -17.66 -6.98 -2.33
N SER A 6 -17.30 -7.24 -3.60
CA SER A 6 -17.69 -8.48 -4.26
C SER A 6 -16.98 -9.69 -3.65
N PRO A 7 -17.67 -10.84 -3.51
CA PRO A 7 -17.02 -12.11 -3.16
C PRO A 7 -16.26 -12.75 -4.34
N LYS A 8 -16.34 -12.20 -5.57
CA LYS A 8 -15.68 -12.73 -6.77
C LYS A 8 -14.45 -11.91 -7.14
N ALA A 9 -13.31 -12.58 -7.30
CA ALA A 9 -12.02 -11.94 -7.53
C ALA A 9 -12.02 -11.01 -8.74
N GLU A 10 -12.62 -11.43 -9.85
CA GLU A 10 -12.66 -10.69 -11.11
C GLU A 10 -13.50 -9.40 -11.03
N GLU A 11 -14.29 -9.26 -9.96
CA GLU A 11 -15.14 -8.08 -9.73
C GLU A 11 -14.47 -7.05 -8.80
N PHE A 12 -13.55 -7.46 -7.91
CA PHE A 12 -12.77 -6.54 -7.05
C PHE A 12 -11.28 -6.41 -7.43
N ILE A 13 -10.76 -7.28 -8.29
CA ILE A 13 -9.45 -7.14 -8.96
C ILE A 13 -9.72 -6.84 -10.44
N SER A 14 -9.89 -5.56 -10.75
CA SER A 14 -10.22 -5.07 -12.08
C SER A 14 -9.01 -4.40 -12.72
N ASP A 15 -8.57 -4.87 -13.91
CA ASP A 15 -7.46 -4.25 -14.66
C ASP A 15 -7.77 -2.79 -15.00
N GLU A 16 -9.01 -2.48 -15.39
CA GLU A 16 -9.44 -1.11 -15.69
C GLU A 16 -9.26 -0.18 -14.49
N GLU A 17 -9.66 -0.62 -13.29
CA GLU A 17 -9.51 0.16 -12.05
C GLU A 17 -8.04 0.34 -11.68
N ILE A 18 -7.23 -0.72 -11.82
CA ILE A 18 -5.78 -0.68 -11.56
C ILE A 18 -5.09 0.31 -12.51
N ARG A 19 -5.38 0.23 -13.81
CA ARG A 19 -4.85 1.15 -14.83
C ARG A 19 -5.24 2.59 -14.55
N ALA A 20 -6.49 2.83 -14.15
CA ALA A 20 -6.96 4.16 -13.78
C ALA A 20 -6.24 4.68 -12.53
N CYS A 21 -6.00 3.84 -11.51
CA CYS A 21 -5.26 4.23 -10.31
C CYS A 21 -3.79 4.51 -10.60
N LEU A 22 -3.15 3.73 -11.48
CA LEU A 22 -1.76 3.97 -11.92
C LEU A 22 -1.63 5.30 -12.65
N ALA A 23 -2.52 5.59 -13.60
CA ALA A 23 -2.52 6.87 -14.31
C ALA A 23 -2.73 8.04 -13.33
N TYR A 24 -3.65 7.89 -12.39
CA TYR A 24 -3.90 8.91 -11.37
C TYR A 24 -2.67 9.14 -10.47
N ALA A 25 -1.97 8.09 -10.05
CA ALA A 25 -0.79 8.22 -9.22
C ALA A 25 0.36 8.90 -9.97
N GLU A 26 0.62 8.50 -11.22
CA GLU A 26 1.62 9.12 -12.08
C GLU A 26 1.35 10.63 -12.31
N GLU A 27 0.09 11.01 -12.53
CA GLU A 27 -0.32 12.42 -12.67
C GLU A 27 -0.11 13.23 -11.37
N ASN A 28 -0.08 12.56 -10.21
CA ASN A 28 -0.06 13.17 -8.89
C ASN A 28 1.22 12.93 -8.10
N LYS A 29 2.23 12.27 -8.67
CA LYS A 29 3.48 11.92 -7.98
C LYS A 29 4.26 13.11 -7.39
N HIS A 30 4.08 14.30 -7.97
CA HIS A 30 4.66 15.55 -7.47
C HIS A 30 3.62 16.49 -6.82
N ASN A 31 2.37 16.04 -6.67
CA ASN A 31 1.28 16.83 -6.10
C ASN A 31 1.39 16.85 -4.57
N ARG A 32 2.32 17.65 -4.06
CA ARG A 32 2.60 17.80 -2.62
C ARG A 32 1.34 18.02 -1.78
N PRO A 33 0.43 18.96 -2.10
CA PRO A 33 -0.78 19.16 -1.30
C PRO A 33 -1.64 17.89 -1.16
N LEU A 34 -1.75 17.10 -2.22
CA LEU A 34 -2.48 15.83 -2.18
C LEU A 34 -1.74 14.79 -1.35
N ILE A 35 -0.42 14.64 -1.55
CA ILE A 35 0.41 13.68 -0.80
C ILE A 35 0.37 14.00 0.70
N GLU A 36 0.45 15.28 1.08
CA GLU A 36 0.33 15.73 2.46
C GLU A 36 -1.06 15.46 3.06
N ASP A 37 -2.14 15.59 2.27
CA ASP A 37 -3.49 15.19 2.70
C ASP A 37 -3.60 13.68 2.92
N ILE A 38 -3.00 12.87 2.04
CA ILE A 38 -2.96 11.41 2.19
C ILE A 38 -2.15 11.03 3.44
N LEU A 39 -1.00 11.66 3.68
CA LEU A 39 -0.20 11.46 4.89
C LEU A 39 -0.98 11.85 6.15
N LYS A 40 -1.76 12.93 6.10
CA LYS A 40 -2.66 13.32 7.18
C LYS A 40 -3.73 12.24 7.45
N LYS A 41 -4.34 11.66 6.41
CA LYS A 41 -5.27 10.53 6.55
C LYS A 41 -4.57 9.30 7.16
N ALA A 42 -3.36 8.98 6.70
CA ALA A 42 -2.57 7.85 7.20
C ALA A 42 -2.25 7.98 8.70
N ARG A 43 -2.02 9.20 9.19
CA ARG A 43 -1.81 9.49 10.63
C ARG A 43 -3.03 9.15 11.51
N GLU A 44 -4.24 9.05 10.95
CA GLU A 44 -5.41 8.60 11.70
C GLU A 44 -5.42 7.09 11.98
N MET A 45 -4.52 6.32 11.34
CA MET A 45 -4.36 4.87 11.54
C MET A 45 -5.63 4.05 11.26
N LYS A 46 -6.48 4.52 10.34
CA LYS A 46 -7.71 3.83 9.89
C LYS A 46 -7.57 3.10 8.56
N GLY A 47 -6.35 3.00 8.04
CA GLY A 47 -6.05 2.49 6.70
C GLY A 47 -6.15 3.58 5.62
N LEU A 48 -5.70 3.22 4.42
CA LEU A 48 -5.75 4.04 3.20
C LEU A 48 -6.49 3.27 2.11
N SER A 49 -7.07 3.99 1.14
CA SER A 49 -7.59 3.35 -0.07
C SER A 49 -6.44 2.84 -0.95
N HIS A 50 -6.73 1.92 -1.88
CA HIS A 50 -5.74 1.48 -2.88
C HIS A 50 -5.24 2.65 -3.72
N ARG A 51 -6.11 3.61 -4.05
CA ARG A 51 -5.75 4.80 -4.82
C ARG A 51 -4.81 5.74 -4.04
N ASP A 52 -5.08 5.98 -2.76
CA ASP A 52 -4.18 6.74 -1.89
C ASP A 52 -2.81 6.06 -1.78
N ALA A 53 -2.81 4.74 -1.62
CA ALA A 53 -1.58 3.94 -1.51
C ALA A 53 -0.74 4.02 -2.79
N LEU A 54 -1.35 4.01 -3.98
CA LEU A 54 -0.63 4.18 -5.24
C LEU A 54 0.00 5.57 -5.37
N VAL A 55 -0.66 6.64 -4.93
CA VAL A 55 -0.06 7.99 -4.95
C VAL A 55 1.17 8.06 -4.05
N LEU A 56 1.14 7.43 -2.87
CA LEU A 56 2.33 7.36 -2.00
C LEU A 56 3.43 6.47 -2.59
N LEU A 57 3.07 5.43 -3.31
CA LEU A 57 4.03 4.52 -3.96
C LEU A 57 4.81 5.21 -5.08
N ASP A 58 4.14 6.06 -5.86
CA ASP A 58 4.75 6.77 -6.99
C ASP A 58 5.40 8.11 -6.57
N CYS A 59 5.23 8.55 -5.32
CA CYS A 59 5.84 9.77 -4.78
C CYS A 59 7.37 9.73 -4.89
N ASP A 60 7.96 10.70 -5.61
CA ASP A 60 9.41 10.83 -5.81
C ASP A 60 10.00 12.09 -5.14
N LEU A 61 9.21 12.73 -4.27
CA LEU A 61 9.66 13.85 -3.44
C LEU A 61 10.38 13.30 -2.20
N ASP A 62 11.71 13.49 -2.14
CA ASP A 62 12.57 12.94 -1.08
C ASP A 62 12.09 13.27 0.34
N ASP A 63 11.68 14.52 0.59
CA ASP A 63 11.26 14.96 1.93
C ASP A 63 9.94 14.31 2.38
N LEU A 64 9.01 14.06 1.44
CA LEU A 64 7.76 13.35 1.72
C LEU A 64 8.00 11.85 1.87
N ASN A 65 8.96 11.28 1.15
CA ASN A 65 9.38 9.88 1.34
C ASN A 65 10.00 9.66 2.73
N GLU A 66 10.82 10.58 3.22
CA GLU A 66 11.29 10.56 4.60
C GLU A 66 10.14 10.65 5.61
N GLU A 67 9.10 11.45 5.32
CA GLU A 67 7.90 11.49 6.14
C GLU A 67 7.13 10.16 6.13
N ILE A 68 6.99 9.51 4.97
CA ILE A 68 6.38 8.17 4.84
C ILE A 68 7.13 7.17 5.74
N TYR A 69 8.46 7.15 5.70
CA TYR A 69 9.26 6.26 6.54
C TYR A 69 9.12 6.56 8.03
N ALA A 70 9.13 7.84 8.41
CA ALA A 70 8.93 8.26 9.80
C ALA A 70 7.53 7.86 10.32
N LEU A 71 6.49 8.07 9.51
CA LEU A 71 5.12 7.70 9.85
C LEU A 71 4.95 6.18 9.94
N ALA A 72 5.49 5.42 8.99
CA ALA A 72 5.47 3.96 9.02
C ALA A 72 6.15 3.41 10.29
N ARG A 73 7.27 4.01 10.71
CA ARG A 73 7.95 3.66 11.97
C ARG A 73 7.07 3.93 13.18
N LYS A 74 6.44 5.11 13.25
CA LYS A 74 5.52 5.48 14.33
C LYS A 74 4.33 4.51 14.41
N ILE A 75 3.72 4.17 13.26
CA ILE A 75 2.63 3.19 13.19
C ILE A 75 3.12 1.81 13.66
N LYS A 76 4.30 1.37 13.21
CA LYS A 76 4.90 0.12 13.69
C LYS A 76 5.05 0.12 15.21
N GLU A 77 5.60 1.19 15.77
CA GLU A 77 5.83 1.30 17.21
C GLU A 77 4.51 1.32 18.01
N GLU A 78 3.48 2.01 17.53
CA GLU A 78 2.16 2.07 18.19
C GLU A 78 1.48 0.70 18.24
N PHE A 79 1.43 -0.03 17.12
CA PHE A 79 0.74 -1.33 17.07
C PHE A 79 1.61 -2.51 17.53
N TYR A 80 2.88 -2.51 17.16
CA TYR A 80 3.78 -3.66 17.32
C TYR A 80 4.92 -3.41 18.33
N GLY A 81 5.21 -2.16 18.67
CA GLY A 81 6.35 -1.78 19.50
C GLY A 81 7.68 -2.27 18.93
N ASN A 82 8.58 -2.64 19.84
CA ASN A 82 9.90 -3.18 19.51
C ASN A 82 9.90 -4.70 19.28
N ARG A 83 8.73 -5.34 19.23
CA ARG A 83 8.63 -6.80 19.08
C ARG A 83 9.02 -7.21 17.66
N ILE A 84 9.87 -8.21 17.54
CA ILE A 84 10.24 -8.88 16.28
C ILE A 84 9.87 -10.36 16.43
N VAL A 85 8.99 -10.86 15.56
CA VAL A 85 8.59 -12.26 15.53
C VAL A 85 9.58 -13.04 14.67
N MET A 86 10.08 -14.17 15.16
CA MET A 86 11.00 -15.05 14.44
C MET A 86 10.29 -16.36 14.05
N PHE A 87 10.57 -16.86 12.85
CA PHE A 87 10.11 -18.17 12.38
C PHE A 87 11.18 -18.80 11.49
N ALA A 88 11.17 -20.14 11.38
CA ALA A 88 12.08 -20.89 10.51
C ALA A 88 11.24 -21.76 9.56
N PRO A 89 11.30 -21.53 8.24
CA PRO A 89 10.58 -22.36 7.29
C PRO A 89 11.26 -23.73 7.15
N LEU A 90 10.46 -24.80 7.09
CA LEU A 90 10.93 -26.17 6.84
C LEU A 90 10.32 -26.67 5.52
N TYR A 91 11.11 -26.68 4.45
CA TYR A 91 10.70 -27.22 3.16
C TYR A 91 11.02 -28.71 3.12
N LEU A 92 9.99 -29.56 3.13
CA LEU A 92 10.14 -31.03 3.11
C LEU A 92 10.22 -31.61 1.69
N SER A 93 9.67 -30.89 0.72
CA SER A 93 9.67 -31.27 -0.69
C SER A 93 9.55 -30.03 -1.56
N ASN A 94 10.16 -30.10 -2.74
CA ASN A 94 10.03 -29.13 -3.81
C ASN A 94 9.33 -29.72 -5.04
N TYR A 95 8.79 -30.94 -4.96
CA TYR A 95 8.00 -31.53 -6.04
C TYR A 95 6.71 -30.73 -6.24
N CYS A 96 6.48 -30.26 -7.47
CA CYS A 96 5.34 -29.45 -7.85
C CYS A 96 4.80 -29.93 -9.21
N VAL A 97 3.47 -30.05 -9.34
CA VAL A 97 2.79 -30.43 -10.59
C VAL A 97 2.41 -29.22 -11.45
N ASN A 98 2.53 -28.02 -10.90
CA ASN A 98 2.28 -26.78 -11.63
C ASN A 98 3.49 -26.48 -12.52
N GLY A 99 3.23 -26.16 -13.79
CA GLY A 99 4.20 -25.67 -14.77
C GLY A 99 3.74 -24.34 -15.34
#